data_AF-A0A5C2SE23-F1
#
_entry.id   AF-A0A5C2SE23-F1
#
_cell.length_a   1.000
_cell.length_b   1.000
_cell.length_c   1.000
_cell.angle_alpha   90.00
_cell.angle_beta   90.00
_cell.angle_gamma   90.00
#
_symmetry.space_group_name_H-M   'P 1'
#
loop_
_entity.id
_entity.type
_entity.pdbx_description
1 polymer ?
#
loop_
_entity_poly.entity_id
_entity_poly.type
_entity_poly.pdbx_seq_one_letter_code
_entity_poly.pdbx_strand_id
1 'polypeptide(L)'
;FVEDDHPAYYPLDAPEVLLTPEDTVHYQVSSPEADGEWAALFPPGGGFMRLGPEGRPFVLTLYHQLHCLDRIRQAIGEKHTTQHVHHCFNYLRQLVLCEADSTLERPLHWQAADSESAYPSGERMCTDWEHVYEIAAANHEATAGRFR
;
A
#
# COMPACT_ATOMS: atom_id res chain seq x y z
N PHE A 1 -15.11 -9.37 19.02
CA PHE A 1 -14.26 -9.84 17.94
C PHE A 1 -13.42 -11.02 18.40
N VAL A 2 -13.89 -12.23 18.10
CA VAL A 2 -13.18 -13.51 18.33
C VAL A 2 -12.97 -14.15 16.95
N GLU A 3 -11.76 -14.63 16.63
CA GLU A 3 -11.43 -15.24 15.33
C GLU A 3 -11.81 -14.38 14.10
N ASP A 4 -12.82 -14.77 13.32
CA ASP A 4 -13.27 -14.05 12.12
C ASP A 4 -14.47 -13.12 12.38
N ASP A 5 -14.95 -13.01 13.62
CA ASP A 5 -15.93 -12.00 14.03
C ASP A 5 -15.25 -10.62 14.06
N HIS A 6 -15.14 -9.97 12.91
CA HIS A 6 -14.77 -8.56 12.73
C HIS A 6 -15.21 -8.12 11.33
N PRO A 7 -15.51 -6.83 11.10
CA PRO A 7 -15.76 -6.37 9.74
C PRO A 7 -14.48 -6.50 8.91
N ALA A 8 -14.62 -6.78 7.61
CA ALA A 8 -13.47 -6.81 6.70
C ALA A 8 -12.83 -5.41 6.55
N TYR A 9 -13.63 -4.35 6.66
CA TYR A 9 -13.21 -2.96 6.50
C TYR A 9 -13.49 -2.16 7.77
N TYR A 10 -12.61 -1.21 8.10
CA TYR A 10 -12.91 -0.21 9.11
C TYR A 10 -13.92 0.79 8.53
N PRO A 11 -15.07 1.05 9.20
CA PRO A 11 -16.08 1.95 8.67
C PRO A 11 -15.55 3.40 8.72
N LEU A 12 -15.04 3.88 7.59
CA LEU A 12 -14.59 5.25 7.41
C LEU A 12 -15.78 6.12 6.97
N ASP A 13 -16.15 7.09 7.81
CA ASP A 13 -16.93 8.25 7.40
C ASP A 13 -15.96 9.36 6.98
N ALA A 14 -15.30 9.14 5.84
CA ALA A 14 -14.27 10.04 5.30
C ALA A 14 -14.77 10.72 4.02
N PRO A 15 -14.53 12.03 3.84
CA PRO A 15 -14.88 12.71 2.61
C PRO A 15 -13.97 12.28 1.46
N GLU A 16 -14.51 12.24 0.24
CA GLU A 16 -13.70 12.09 -0.97
C GLU A 16 -12.89 13.37 -1.22
N VAL A 17 -11.61 13.21 -1.57
CA VAL A 17 -10.69 14.31 -1.86
C VAL A 17 -9.91 14.01 -3.14
N LEU A 18 -9.52 15.05 -3.87
CA LEU A 18 -8.70 14.91 -5.07
C LEU A 18 -7.23 14.89 -4.72
N LEU A 19 -6.53 13.86 -5.17
CA LEU A 19 -5.06 13.79 -5.17
C LEU A 19 -4.58 13.99 -6.61
N THR A 20 -3.67 14.95 -6.81
CA THR A 20 -2.98 15.14 -8.09
C THR A 20 -1.59 14.53 -7.98
N PRO A 21 -1.27 13.46 -8.74
CA PRO A 21 0.06 12.87 -8.68
C PRO A 21 1.13 13.84 -9.18
N GLU A 22 2.18 14.04 -8.41
CA GLU A 22 3.30 14.91 -8.78
C GLU A 22 4.66 14.29 -8.46
N ASP A 23 5.67 14.73 -9.22
CA ASP A 23 7.06 14.49 -8.86
C ASP A 23 7.42 15.29 -7.61
N THR A 24 8.27 14.71 -6.76
CA THR A 24 8.60 15.33 -5.48
C THR A 24 10.09 15.25 -5.17
N VAL A 25 10.57 16.29 -4.48
CA VAL A 25 11.91 16.32 -3.86
C VAL A 25 11.92 15.66 -2.48
N HIS A 26 10.75 15.36 -1.91
CA HIS A 26 10.59 14.61 -0.67
C HIS A 26 10.44 13.11 -0.94
N TYR A 27 10.47 12.32 0.13
CA TYR A 27 10.30 10.87 0.10
C TYR A 27 11.27 10.22 -0.88
N GLN A 28 12.52 10.66 -0.85
CA GLN A 28 13.57 10.07 -1.66
C GLN A 28 13.74 8.59 -1.32
N VAL A 29 14.09 7.78 -2.32
CA VAL A 29 14.42 6.37 -2.08
C VAL A 29 15.67 6.27 -1.20
N SER A 30 16.66 7.15 -1.45
CA SER A 30 17.88 7.28 -0.67
C SER A 30 18.28 8.75 -0.57
N SER A 31 18.31 9.26 0.65
CA SER A 31 18.86 10.55 1.06
C SER A 31 19.05 10.54 2.58
N PRO A 32 19.84 11.47 3.16
CA PRO A 32 19.95 11.59 4.61
C PRO A 32 18.61 11.81 5.33
N GLU A 33 17.66 12.47 4.66
CA GLU A 33 16.34 12.78 5.18
C GLU A 33 15.31 11.65 4.96
N ALA A 34 15.57 10.70 4.06
CA ALA A 34 14.61 9.72 3.59
C ALA A 34 13.94 8.96 4.75
N ASP A 35 14.73 8.43 5.69
CA ASP A 35 14.16 7.64 6.79
C ASP A 35 13.19 8.45 7.66
N GLY A 36 13.47 9.75 7.86
CA GLY A 36 12.58 10.65 8.58
C GLY A 36 11.30 10.97 7.80
N GLU A 37 11.43 11.24 6.51
CA GLU A 37 10.28 11.53 5.64
C GLU A 37 9.35 10.32 5.50
N TRP A 38 9.90 9.13 5.28
CA TRP A 38 9.12 7.90 5.19
C TRP A 38 8.48 7.52 6.52
N ALA A 39 9.17 7.73 7.65
CA ALA A 39 8.58 7.55 8.98
C ALA A 39 7.40 8.51 9.25
N ALA A 40 7.44 9.73 8.68
CA ALA A 40 6.39 10.74 8.86
C ALA A 40 5.06 10.38 8.16
N LEU A 41 5.04 9.38 7.28
CA LEU A 41 3.80 8.87 6.66
C LEU A 41 2.92 8.09 7.66
N PHE A 42 3.49 7.68 8.80
CA PHE A 42 2.79 6.89 9.80
C PHE A 42 2.24 7.77 10.92
N PRO A 43 0.98 7.57 11.36
CA PRO A 43 0.46 8.23 12.53
C PRO A 43 1.12 7.66 13.81
N PRO A 44 0.94 8.33 14.97
CA PRO A 44 1.27 7.72 16.25
C PRO A 44 0.68 6.31 16.36
N GLY A 45 1.49 5.34 16.77
CA GLY A 45 1.09 3.93 16.82
C GLY A 45 1.18 3.19 15.49
N GLY A 46 1.73 3.79 14.43
CA GLY A 46 2.12 3.09 13.19
C GLY A 46 0.95 2.61 12.32
N GLY A 47 -0.27 3.09 12.58
CA GLY A 47 -1.48 2.62 11.90
C GLY A 47 -2.14 1.40 12.53
N PHE A 48 -1.63 0.92 13.66
CA PHE A 48 -2.27 -0.15 14.42
C PHE A 48 -3.51 0.37 15.16
N MET A 49 -4.57 -0.43 15.15
CA MET A 49 -5.83 -0.16 15.83
C MET A 49 -6.15 -1.26 16.83
N ARG A 50 -6.92 -0.90 17.87
CA ARG A 50 -7.46 -1.85 18.86
C ARG A 50 -8.97 -1.77 18.85
N LEU A 51 -9.62 -2.88 18.51
CA LEU A 51 -11.07 -2.91 18.32
C LEU A 51 -11.76 -3.96 19.20
N GLY A 52 -13.01 -3.68 19.56
CA GLY A 52 -13.83 -4.52 20.43
C GLY A 52 -13.48 -4.39 21.93
N PRO A 53 -14.27 -5.03 22.81
CA PRO A 53 -14.12 -4.89 24.27
C PRO A 53 -12.74 -5.30 24.81
N GLU A 54 -12.11 -6.30 24.17
CA GLU A 54 -10.80 -6.84 24.55
C GLU A 54 -9.63 -6.12 23.86
N GLY A 55 -9.88 -5.07 23.08
CA GLY A 55 -8.83 -4.28 22.43
C GLY A 55 -7.96 -5.09 21.45
N ARG A 56 -8.59 -5.96 20.65
CA ARG A 56 -7.93 -6.83 19.68
C ARG A 56 -7.16 -6.01 18.64
N PRO A 57 -5.89 -6.34 18.34
CA PRO A 57 -5.07 -5.55 17.44
C PRO A 57 -5.38 -5.84 15.97
N PHE A 58 -5.37 -4.78 15.16
CA PHE A 58 -5.48 -4.79 13.70
C PHE A 58 -4.52 -3.75 13.13
N VAL A 59 -4.23 -3.82 11.83
CA VAL A 59 -3.58 -2.76 11.07
C VAL A 59 -4.42 -2.44 9.84
N LEU A 60 -4.56 -1.18 9.49
CA LEU A 60 -5.17 -0.82 8.20
C LEU A 60 -4.22 -1.18 7.06
N THR A 61 -4.75 -1.77 5.99
CA THR A 61 -3.97 -2.10 4.78
C THR A 61 -3.15 -0.91 4.30
N LEU A 62 -3.71 0.30 4.28
CA LEU A 62 -2.98 1.53 3.92
C LEU A 62 -1.58 1.59 4.56
N TYR A 63 -1.50 1.38 5.88
CA TYR A 63 -0.24 1.46 6.60
C TYR A 63 0.63 0.22 6.41
N HIS A 64 0.03 -0.95 6.17
CA HIS A 64 0.80 -2.14 5.81
C HIS A 64 1.45 -2.01 4.42
N GLN A 65 0.74 -1.45 3.43
CA GLN A 65 1.28 -1.15 2.10
C GLN A 65 2.43 -0.14 2.18
N LEU A 66 2.28 0.94 2.96
CA LEU A 66 3.35 1.91 3.19
C LEU A 66 4.55 1.26 3.88
N HIS A 67 4.33 0.38 4.86
CA HIS A 67 5.40 -0.37 5.53
C HIS A 67 6.17 -1.23 4.55
N CYS A 68 5.47 -2.03 3.73
CA CYS A 68 6.10 -2.88 2.73
C CYS A 68 6.87 -2.06 1.70
N LEU A 69 6.32 -0.95 1.22
CA LEU A 69 7.00 -0.07 0.28
C LEU A 69 8.30 0.51 0.89
N ASP A 70 8.26 0.94 2.15
CA ASP A 70 9.45 1.41 2.86
C ASP A 70 10.49 0.29 3.09
N ARG A 71 10.06 -0.95 3.37
CA ARG A 71 10.97 -2.10 3.45
C ARG A 71 11.68 -2.38 2.13
N ILE A 72 10.96 -2.33 1.01
CA ILE A 72 11.55 -2.51 -0.32
C ILE A 72 12.54 -1.37 -0.60
N ARG A 73 12.18 -0.12 -0.28
CA ARG A 73 13.09 1.04 -0.39
C ARG A 73 14.40 0.80 0.36
N GLN A 74 14.32 0.39 1.63
CA GLN A 74 15.50 0.09 2.46
C GLN A 74 16.34 -1.06 1.86
N ALA A 75 15.71 -2.07 1.27
CA ALA A 75 16.38 -3.22 0.67
C ALA A 75 17.11 -2.90 -0.65
N ILE A 76 16.61 -1.96 -1.45
CA ILE A 76 17.26 -1.54 -2.71
C ILE A 76 18.63 -0.90 -2.43
N GLY A 77 18.72 -0.09 -1.37
CA GLY A 77 19.95 0.59 -0.99
C GLY A 77 20.39 1.68 -1.99
N GLU A 78 21.35 2.51 -1.56
CA GLU A 78 21.70 3.75 -2.27
C GLU A 78 22.24 3.50 -3.69
N LYS A 79 23.02 2.42 -3.87
CA LYS A 79 23.74 2.11 -5.12
C LYS A 79 22.85 1.74 -6.30
N HIS A 80 21.57 1.44 -6.04
CA HIS A 80 20.60 1.01 -7.05
C HIS A 80 19.49 2.04 -7.29
N THR A 81 19.63 3.22 -6.70
CA THR A 81 18.63 4.29 -6.80
C THR A 81 18.88 5.13 -8.04
N THR A 82 17.93 5.13 -8.98
CA THR A 82 17.91 6.04 -10.15
C THR A 82 16.74 7.01 -10.04
N GLN A 83 16.74 8.10 -10.84
CA GLN A 83 15.59 9.00 -10.92
C GLN A 83 14.30 8.25 -11.28
N HIS A 84 14.40 7.23 -12.15
CA HIS A 84 13.24 6.42 -12.52
C HIS A 84 12.74 5.57 -11.34
N VAL A 85 13.65 4.96 -10.56
CA VAL A 85 13.29 4.23 -9.33
C VAL A 85 12.63 5.18 -8.32
N HIS A 86 13.18 6.37 -8.12
CA HIS A 86 12.57 7.40 -7.25
C HIS A 86 11.16 7.78 -7.69
N HIS A 87 10.99 8.11 -8.98
CA HIS A 87 9.68 8.43 -9.55
C HIS A 87 8.68 7.29 -9.37
N CYS A 88 9.07 6.05 -9.70
CA CYS A 88 8.22 4.87 -9.54
C CYS A 88 7.82 4.62 -8.09
N PHE A 89 8.74 4.77 -7.13
CA PHE A 89 8.44 4.64 -5.70
C PHE A 89 7.44 5.70 -5.23
N ASN A 90 7.61 6.94 -5.67
CA ASN A 90 6.69 8.01 -5.31
C ASN A 90 5.32 7.87 -6.00
N TYR A 91 5.28 7.34 -7.22
CA TYR A 91 4.04 6.98 -7.88
C TYR A 91 3.27 5.92 -7.07
N LEU A 92 3.94 4.83 -6.66
CA LEU A 92 3.32 3.79 -5.83
C LEU A 92 2.86 4.32 -4.47
N ARG A 93 3.68 5.15 -3.81
CA ARG A 93 3.30 5.82 -2.54
C ARG A 93 2.02 6.64 -2.71
N GLN A 94 1.91 7.39 -3.80
CA GLN A 94 0.74 8.24 -4.06
C GLN A 94 -0.51 7.41 -4.40
N LEU A 95 -0.38 6.29 -5.10
CA LEU A 95 -1.50 5.37 -5.33
C LEU A 95 -2.01 4.74 -4.03
N VAL A 96 -1.11 4.33 -3.14
CA VAL A 96 -1.46 3.82 -1.80
C VAL A 96 -2.23 4.88 -1.01
N LEU A 97 -1.78 6.14 -1.03
CA LEU A 97 -2.47 7.25 -0.37
C LEU A 97 -3.82 7.60 -1.02
N CYS A 98 -3.93 7.46 -2.35
CA CYS A 98 -5.14 7.78 -3.10
C CYS A 98 -6.24 6.75 -2.86
N GLU A 99 -5.89 5.47 -2.77
CA GLU A 99 -6.85 4.39 -2.54
C GLU A 99 -7.20 4.24 -1.05
N ALA A 100 -6.23 4.50 -0.17
CA ALA A 100 -6.42 4.55 1.28
C ALA A 100 -7.18 3.33 1.86
N ASP A 101 -6.80 2.10 1.43
CA ASP A 101 -7.46 0.86 1.81
C ASP A 101 -7.68 0.76 3.33
N SER A 102 -8.96 0.70 3.72
CA SER A 102 -9.43 0.61 5.10
C SER A 102 -9.62 -0.82 5.60
N THR A 103 -9.26 -1.81 4.79
CA THR A 103 -9.32 -3.23 5.16
C THR A 103 -8.55 -3.47 6.45
N LEU A 104 -9.18 -4.21 7.36
CA LEU A 104 -8.63 -4.59 8.65
C LEU A 104 -7.80 -5.87 8.50
N GLU A 105 -6.49 -5.72 8.52
CA GLU A 105 -5.58 -6.86 8.52
C GLU A 105 -5.26 -7.28 9.96
N ARG A 106 -5.29 -8.59 10.21
CA ARG A 106 -4.76 -9.13 11.45
C ARG A 106 -3.24 -8.98 11.40
N PRO A 107 -2.61 -8.51 12.48
CA PRO A 107 -1.16 -8.50 12.55
C PRO A 107 -0.69 -9.95 12.57
N LEU A 108 -0.31 -10.48 11.41
CA LEU A 108 0.52 -11.68 11.36
C LEU A 108 1.82 -11.35 12.08
N HIS A 109 2.46 -12.39 12.63
CA HIS A 109 3.56 -12.31 13.59
C HIS A 109 4.79 -11.53 13.08
N TRP A 110 4.70 -10.20 12.99
CA TRP A 110 5.76 -9.27 12.58
C TRP A 110 6.98 -9.30 13.52
N GLN A 111 6.87 -10.01 14.65
CA GLN A 111 7.90 -10.21 15.66
C GLN A 111 8.50 -11.64 15.64
N ALA A 112 7.95 -12.58 14.86
CA ALA A 112 8.52 -13.91 14.73
C ALA A 112 9.37 -13.95 13.45
N ALA A 113 10.69 -14.11 13.64
CA ALA A 113 11.65 -14.26 12.55
C ALA A 113 11.33 -15.42 11.58
N ASP A 114 10.42 -16.31 11.98
CA ASP A 114 10.05 -17.55 11.27
C ASP A 114 8.58 -17.59 10.80
N SER A 115 7.87 -16.46 10.71
CA SER A 115 6.48 -16.50 10.21
C SER A 115 6.46 -16.69 8.69
N GLU A 116 6.21 -17.92 8.24
CA GLU A 116 6.14 -18.35 6.82
C GLU A 116 5.02 -17.69 5.99
N SER A 117 4.32 -16.68 6.49
CA SER A 117 3.26 -16.03 5.73
C SER A 117 3.12 -14.56 6.11
N ALA A 118 3.53 -13.69 5.20
CA ALA A 118 3.19 -12.27 5.17
C ALA A 118 2.00 -12.02 4.23
N TYR A 119 1.06 -12.96 4.17
CA TYR A 119 -0.14 -12.79 3.34
C TYR A 119 -1.12 -11.87 4.08
N PRO A 120 -1.66 -10.83 3.43
CA PRO A 120 -2.74 -10.07 4.01
C PRO A 120 -3.85 -11.02 4.45
N SER A 121 -4.24 -10.97 5.72
CA SER A 121 -5.34 -11.80 6.21
C SER A 121 -6.67 -11.13 5.90
N GLY A 122 -7.68 -11.91 5.52
CA GLY A 122 -9.03 -11.42 5.27
C GLY A 122 -9.38 -11.39 3.79
N GLU A 123 -10.64 -11.67 3.48
CA GLU A 123 -11.17 -11.60 2.12
C GLU A 123 -11.22 -10.14 1.65
N ARG A 124 -10.99 -9.92 0.36
CA ARG A 124 -11.07 -8.59 -0.27
C ARG A 124 -12.00 -8.62 -1.46
N MET A 125 -12.75 -7.54 -1.62
CA MET A 125 -13.43 -7.26 -2.87
C MET A 125 -12.43 -6.66 -3.85
N CYS A 126 -12.14 -7.37 -4.93
CA CYS A 126 -11.22 -6.92 -5.98
C CYS A 126 -11.97 -6.61 -7.26
N THR A 127 -11.42 -5.70 -8.08
CA THR A 127 -11.77 -5.64 -9.49
C THR A 127 -11.30 -6.92 -10.18
N ASP A 128 -12.13 -7.48 -11.05
CA ASP A 128 -11.74 -8.62 -11.89
C ASP A 128 -10.65 -8.19 -12.89
N TRP A 129 -9.41 -8.55 -12.58
CA TRP A 129 -8.25 -8.18 -13.37
C TRP A 129 -8.19 -8.92 -14.70
N GLU A 130 -8.84 -10.10 -14.82
CA GLU A 130 -8.91 -10.84 -16.09
C GLU A 130 -9.74 -10.05 -17.09
N HIS A 131 -10.87 -9.50 -16.65
CA HIS A 131 -11.69 -8.66 -17.50
C HIS A 131 -10.98 -7.37 -17.95
N VAL A 132 -10.21 -6.74 -17.05
CA VAL A 132 -9.37 -5.57 -17.40
C VAL A 132 -8.32 -5.94 -18.45
N TYR A 133 -7.69 -7.10 -18.31
CA TYR A 133 -6.74 -7.63 -19.29
C TYR A 133 -7.40 -7.83 -20.67
N GLU A 134 -8.57 -8.47 -20.71
CA GLU A 134 -9.30 -8.71 -21.97
C GLU A 134 -9.62 -7.40 -22.70
N ILE A 135 -10.09 -6.38 -21.98
CA ILE A 135 -10.37 -5.05 -22.54
C ILE A 135 -9.11 -4.43 -23.15
N ALA A 136 -7.99 -4.48 -22.43
CA ALA A 136 -6.72 -3.91 -22.90
C ALA A 136 -6.18 -4.65 -24.14
N ALA A 137 -6.25 -5.98 -24.14
CA ALA A 137 -5.84 -6.82 -25.27
C ALA A 137 -6.69 -6.52 -26.52
N ALA A 138 -8.01 -6.51 -26.39
CA ALA A 138 -8.93 -6.19 -27.49
C ALA A 138 -8.69 -4.78 -28.06
N ASN A 139 -8.39 -3.79 -27.20
CA ASN A 139 -8.04 -2.45 -27.65
C ASN A 139 -6.75 -2.44 -28.48
N HIS A 140 -5.72 -3.15 -28.04
CA HIS A 140 -4.46 -3.25 -28.75
C HIS A 140 -4.65 -3.87 -30.14
N GLU A 141 -5.35 -4.99 -30.23
CA GLU A 141 -5.63 -5.67 -31.50
C GLU A 141 -6.39 -4.77 -32.49
N ALA A 142 -7.40 -4.03 -32.00
CA ALA A 142 -8.19 -3.12 -32.83
C ALA A 142 -7.41 -1.87 -33.32
N THR A 143 -6.32 -1.52 -32.64
CA THR A 143 -5.52 -0.32 -32.94
C THR A 143 -4.14 -0.63 -33.53
N ALA A 144 -3.77 -1.91 -33.60
CA ALA A 144 -2.50 -2.36 -34.15
C ALA A 144 -2.34 -1.88 -35.61
N GLY A 145 -1.39 -0.97 -35.83
CA GLY A 145 -1.08 -0.38 -37.14
C GLY A 145 -1.77 0.94 -37.47
N ARG A 146 -2.69 1.43 -36.62
CA ARG A 146 -3.32 2.77 -36.80
C ARG A 146 -2.46 3.94 -36.33
N PHE A 147 -1.51 3.68 -35.43
CA PHE A 147 -0.69 4.71 -34.77
C PHE A 147 0.83 4.43 -34.89
N ARG A 148 1.26 3.82 -36.00
CA ARG A 148 2.69 3.72 -36.33
C ARG A 148 3.19 4.96 -37.05
#